data_AF-A0A1I4TAE7-F1
#
_entry.id   AF-A0A1I4TAE7-F1
#
_cell.length_a   1.000
_cell.length_b   1.000
_cell.length_c   1.000
_cell.angle_alpha   90.00
_cell.angle_beta   90.00
_cell.angle_gamma   90.00
#
_symmetry.space_group_name_H-M   'P 1'
#
loop_
_entity.id
_entity.type
_entity.pdbx_description
1 polymer ?
#
loop_
_entity_poly.entity_id
_entity_poly.type
_entity_poly.pdbx_seq_one_letter_code
_entity_poly.pdbx_strand_id
1 'polypeptide(L)'
;MASKTREVAIRSGVDPEEEPSVDWGWHQNFTKGLPIAAGLTGIILLLFMIGHSISWTEFLYMAIPALVCLIGAVAYPIYKRRSWRH
;
A
#
# COMPACT_ATOMS: atom_id res chain seq x y z
N MET A 1 -18.33 -17.33 24.01
CA MET A 1 -17.12 -17.14 23.19
C MET A 1 -17.39 -16.26 21.96
N ALA A 2 -18.52 -16.38 21.28
CA ALA A 2 -18.86 -15.57 20.09
C ALA A 2 -18.88 -14.04 20.28
N SER A 3 -19.25 -13.50 21.47
CA SER A 3 -19.26 -12.05 21.66
C SER A 3 -17.85 -11.44 21.66
N LYS A 4 -16.89 -12.16 22.26
CA LYS A 4 -15.50 -11.71 22.37
C LYS A 4 -14.82 -11.67 20.99
N THR A 5 -15.08 -12.69 20.16
CA THR A 5 -14.63 -12.73 18.76
C THR A 5 -15.19 -11.54 17.97
N ARG A 6 -16.49 -11.25 18.11
CA ARG A 6 -17.12 -10.11 17.43
C ARG A 6 -16.57 -8.75 17.89
N GLU A 7 -16.32 -8.59 19.18
CA GLU A 7 -15.70 -7.38 19.74
C GLU A 7 -14.27 -7.18 19.23
N VAL A 8 -13.50 -8.27 19.12
CA VAL A 8 -12.15 -8.27 18.55
C VAL A 8 -12.18 -7.90 17.06
N ALA A 9 -13.11 -8.46 16.28
CA ALA A 9 -13.32 -8.14 14.87
C ALA A 9 -13.67 -6.67 14.63
N ILE A 10 -14.54 -6.10 15.47
CA ILE A 10 -14.94 -4.69 15.40
C ILE A 10 -13.75 -3.77 15.72
N ARG A 11 -12.85 -4.18 16.62
CA ARG A 11 -11.70 -3.39 17.05
C ARG A 11 -10.53 -3.43 16.05
N SER A 12 -10.33 -4.55 15.37
CA SER A 12 -9.25 -4.72 14.37
C SER A 12 -9.69 -4.38 12.95
N GLY A 13 -10.99 -4.49 12.64
CA GLY A 13 -11.52 -4.41 11.28
C GLY A 13 -11.17 -5.62 10.41
N VAL A 14 -10.72 -6.72 11.03
CA VAL A 14 -10.30 -7.98 10.40
C VAL A 14 -11.07 -9.12 11.04
N ASP A 15 -11.55 -10.08 10.25
CA ASP A 15 -12.27 -11.25 10.75
C ASP A 15 -11.32 -12.18 11.52
N PRO A 16 -11.57 -12.45 12.82
CA PRO A 16 -10.75 -13.36 13.61
C PRO A 16 -10.80 -14.82 13.12
N GLU A 17 -11.80 -15.20 12.32
CA GLU A 17 -11.85 -16.54 11.69
C GLU A 17 -10.86 -16.67 10.52
N GLU A 18 -10.60 -15.58 9.79
CA GLU A 18 -9.61 -15.56 8.70
C GLU A 18 -8.18 -15.37 9.22
N GLU A 19 -8.01 -14.60 10.30
CA GLU A 19 -6.70 -14.33 10.90
C GLU A 19 -6.75 -14.53 12.44
N PRO A 20 -6.41 -15.73 12.98
CA PRO A 20 -6.43 -16.00 14.42
C PRO A 20 -5.43 -15.14 15.21
N SER A 21 -4.47 -14.57 14.49
CA SER A 21 -3.49 -13.64 15.02
C SER A 21 -4.09 -12.33 15.52
N VAL A 22 -5.34 -12.02 15.19
CA VAL A 22 -5.99 -10.77 15.58
C VAL A 22 -5.96 -10.54 17.10
N ASP A 23 -5.92 -11.62 17.89
CA ASP A 23 -5.91 -11.60 19.35
C ASP A 23 -4.62 -11.03 20.01
N TRP A 24 -3.45 -11.05 19.36
CA TRP A 24 -2.17 -10.62 19.96
C TRP A 24 -1.71 -9.21 19.58
N GLY A 25 -2.48 -8.51 18.73
CA GLY A 25 -2.35 -7.07 18.56
C GLY A 25 -1.14 -6.59 17.75
N TRP A 26 -1.21 -6.76 16.42
CA TRP A 26 -0.70 -5.83 15.40
C TRP A 26 -1.37 -6.17 14.07
N HIS A 27 -2.46 -5.50 13.71
CA HIS A 27 -3.24 -5.80 12.48
C HIS A 27 -3.68 -4.55 11.72
N GLN A 28 -2.91 -3.47 11.83
CA GLN A 28 -3.20 -2.21 11.14
C GLN A 28 -3.00 -2.36 9.62
N ASN A 29 -4.10 -2.59 8.91
CA ASN A 29 -4.15 -2.53 7.46
C ASN A 29 -4.19 -1.07 6.99
N PHE A 30 -3.03 -0.48 6.66
CA PHE A 30 -2.89 0.87 6.10
C PHE A 30 -3.41 0.97 4.65
N THR A 31 -4.70 0.72 4.47
CA THR A 31 -5.34 0.63 3.16
C THR A 31 -5.24 1.93 2.35
N LYS A 32 -5.24 3.08 3.04
CA LYS A 32 -5.05 4.40 2.43
C LYS A 32 -3.60 4.89 2.47
N GLY A 33 -2.84 4.45 3.47
CA GLY A 33 -1.45 4.88 3.66
C GLY A 33 -0.52 4.35 2.57
N LEU A 34 -0.72 3.08 2.16
CA LEU A 34 0.13 2.45 1.15
C LEU A 34 0.04 3.13 -0.23
N PRO A 35 -1.14 3.43 -0.81
CA PRO A 35 -1.24 4.19 -2.05
C PRO A 35 -0.62 5.59 -1.98
N ILE A 36 -0.82 6.29 -0.87
CA ILE A 36 -0.28 7.65 -0.68
C ILE A 36 1.24 7.60 -0.61
N ALA A 37 1.81 6.67 0.16
CA ALA A 37 3.25 6.48 0.25
C ALA A 37 3.86 6.13 -1.12
N ALA A 38 3.25 5.20 -1.86
CA ALA A 38 3.68 4.85 -3.21
C ALA A 38 3.64 6.06 -4.15
N GLY A 39 2.56 6.85 -4.13
CA GLY A 39 2.45 8.07 -4.92
C GLY A 39 3.52 9.11 -4.59
N LEU A 40 3.73 9.38 -3.29
CA LEU A 40 4.75 10.32 -2.81
C LEU A 40 6.16 9.88 -3.19
N THR A 41 6.51 8.61 -2.97
CA THR A 41 7.81 8.05 -3.35
C THR A 41 8.06 8.19 -4.85
N GLY A 42 7.06 7.88 -5.68
CA GLY A 42 7.18 8.02 -7.13
C GLY A 42 7.44 9.47 -7.57
N ILE A 43 6.75 10.44 -6.95
CA ILE A 43 6.97 11.87 -7.23
C ILE A 43 8.37 12.31 -6.82
N ILE A 44 8.82 11.93 -5.61
CA ILE A 44 10.15 12.31 -5.09
C ILE A 44 11.27 11.78 -6.00
N LEU A 45 11.16 10.54 -6.47
CA LEU A 45 12.14 9.96 -7.38
C LEU A 45 12.26 10.74 -8.69
N LEU A 46 11.15 11.26 -9.23
CA LEU A 46 11.19 12.12 -10.42
C LEU A 46 11.78 13.50 -10.11
N LEU A 47 11.54 14.05 -8.91
CA LEU A 47 12.12 15.33 -8.50
C LEU A 47 13.64 15.27 -8.36
N PHE A 48 14.20 14.13 -7.95
CA PHE A 48 15.65 13.94 -7.90
C PHE A 48 16.34 13.99 -9.26
N MET A 49 15.59 13.93 -10.36
CA MET A 49 16.16 14.04 -11.70
C MET A 49 16.38 15.50 -12.13
N ILE A 50 15.96 16.46 -11.32
CA ILE A 50 16.03 17.90 -11.61
C ILE A 50 17.29 18.47 -10.95
N GLY A 51 18.10 19.20 -11.74
CA GLY A 51 19.17 20.05 -11.20
C GLY A 51 20.59 19.53 -11.41
N HIS A 52 20.78 18.36 -12.03
CA HIS A 52 22.11 17.87 -12.41
C HIS A 52 22.08 17.13 -13.75
N SER A 53 23.27 16.96 -14.34
CA SER A 53 23.45 16.13 -15.53
C SER A 53 23.25 14.66 -15.17
N ILE A 54 22.25 14.03 -15.77
CA ILE A 54 21.91 12.62 -15.49
C ILE A 54 22.48 11.70 -16.58
N SER A 55 22.98 10.54 -16.18
CA SER A 55 23.31 9.47 -17.14
C SER A 55 22.05 8.67 -17.53
N TRP A 56 22.07 8.01 -18.70
CA TRP A 56 20.96 7.13 -19.11
C TRP A 56 20.66 6.04 -18.08
N THR A 57 21.69 5.48 -17.46
CA THR A 57 21.55 4.46 -16.42
C THR A 57 20.79 5.03 -15.22
N GLU A 58 21.22 6.18 -14.71
CA GLU A 58 20.58 6.86 -13.58
C GLU A 58 19.13 7.26 -13.89
N PHE A 59 18.87 7.73 -15.11
CA PHE A 59 17.51 8.01 -15.58
C PHE A 59 16.62 6.77 -15.44
N LEU A 60 17.07 5.60 -15.92
CA LEU A 60 16.29 4.36 -15.87
C LEU A 60 16.05 3.89 -14.43
N TYR A 61 17.07 3.97 -13.57
CA TYR A 61 16.97 3.57 -12.17
C TYR A 61 16.08 4.50 -11.34
N MET A 62 15.84 5.75 -11.77
CA MET A 62 14.87 6.63 -11.13
C MET A 62 13.48 6.52 -11.75
N ALA A 63 13.39 6.55 -13.09
CA ALA A 63 12.11 6.58 -13.80
C ALA A 63 11.33 5.26 -13.72
N ILE A 64 12.00 4.09 -13.80
CA ILE A 64 11.31 2.80 -13.77
C ILE A 64 10.65 2.56 -12.40
N PRO A 65 11.35 2.68 -11.26
CA PRO A 65 10.71 2.54 -9.95
C PRO A 65 9.65 3.61 -9.70
N ALA A 66 9.89 4.86 -10.13
CA ALA A 66 8.89 5.91 -10.03
C ALA A 66 7.59 5.54 -10.75
N LEU A 67 7.69 5.04 -11.99
CA LEU A 67 6.54 4.59 -12.76
C LEU A 67 5.81 3.44 -12.06
N VAL A 68 6.53 2.44 -11.55
CA VAL A 68 5.94 1.31 -10.82
C VAL A 68 5.21 1.79 -9.57
N CYS A 69 5.79 2.70 -8.79
CA CYS A 69 5.17 3.27 -7.60
C CYS A 69 3.89 4.05 -7.94
N LEU A 70 3.91 4.88 -8.98
CA LEU A 70 2.74 5.65 -9.41
C LEU A 70 1.62 4.76 -9.95
N ILE A 71 1.95 3.77 -10.77
CA ILE A 71 0.98 2.77 -11.25
C ILE A 71 0.41 2.01 -10.06
N GLY A 72 1.25 1.54 -9.13
CA GLY A 72 0.83 0.84 -7.92
C GLY A 72 -0.12 1.66 -7.05
N ALA A 73 0.14 2.96 -6.90
CA ALA A 73 -0.69 3.89 -6.13
C ALA A 73 -2.13 3.97 -6.68
N VAL A 74 -2.32 3.83 -7.99
CA VAL A 74 -3.64 3.87 -8.65
C VAL A 74 -4.24 2.47 -8.79
N ALA A 75 -3.45 1.48 -9.20
CA ALA A 75 -3.91 0.13 -9.48
C ALA A 75 -4.31 -0.63 -8.21
N TYR A 76 -3.56 -0.49 -7.11
CA TYR A 76 -3.85 -1.17 -5.85
C TYR A 76 -5.24 -0.84 -5.28
N PRO A 77 -5.66 0.43 -5.11
CA PRO A 77 -6.99 0.72 -4.60
C PRO A 77 -8.10 0.27 -5.57
N ILE A 78 -7.86 0.31 -6.89
CA ILE A 78 -8.83 -0.18 -7.89
C ILE A 78 -8.97 -1.71 -7.81
N TYR A 79 -7.87 -2.45 -7.65
CA TYR A 79 -7.89 -3.89 -7.42
C TYR A 79 -8.62 -4.23 -6.13
N LYS A 80 -8.27 -3.59 -5.01
CA LYS A 80 -8.89 -3.84 -3.70
C LYS A 80 -10.38 -3.52 -3.66
N ARG A 81 -10.86 -2.53 -4.41
CA ARG A 81 -12.31 -2.27 -4.54
C ARG A 81 -13.05 -3.37 -5.32
N ARG A 82 -12.34 -4.09 -6.19
CA ARG A 82 -12.90 -5.13 -7.06
C ARG A 82 -12.68 -6.55 -6.53
N SER A 83 -11.98 -6.72 -5.42
CA SER A 83 -11.68 -8.04 -4.85
C SER A 83 -12.92 -8.84 -4.48
N TRP A 84 -14.06 -8.16 -4.25
CA TRP A 84 -15.35 -8.79 -3.94
C TRP A 84 -16.12 -9.26 -5.19
N ARG A 85 -15.62 -8.99 -6.40
CA ARG A 85 -16.27 -9.33 -7.67
C ARG A 85 -15.66 -10.56 -8.35
N HIS A 86 -14.61 -11.13 -7.78
CA HIS A 86 -13.93 -12.33 -8.27
C HIS A 86 -13.86 -13.38 -7.16
#